data_AF-A0A7C5G2Y5-F1
#
_entry.id   AF-A0A7C5G2Y5-F1
#
_cell.length_a   1.000
_cell.length_b   1.000
_cell.length_c   1.000
_cell.angle_alpha   90.00
_cell.angle_beta   90.00
_cell.angle_gamma   90.00
#
_symmetry.space_group_name_H-M   'P 1'
#
loop_
_entity.id
_entity.type
_entity.pdbx_description
1 polymer ?
#
loop_
_entity_poly.entity_id
_entity_poly.type
_entity_poly.pdbx_seq_one_letter_code
_entity_poly.pdbx_strand_id
1 'polypeptide(L)'
;LGNVQTTDLAAMAQGETARRFTTSSEYIDPQCRTCFAYPLCRGGCRRDREPFVDGKPALNRYCQSYKEFFAYAGDRILEMAQDLLRGTGKSVGSRP
;
A
#
# COMPACT_ATOMS: atom_id res chain seq x y z
N LEU A 1 -19.39 -12.52 -0.02
CA LEU A 1 -18.79 -12.74 -1.35
C LEU A 1 -19.50 -13.90 -2.06
N GLY A 2 -19.61 -15.06 -1.42
CA GLY A 2 -20.35 -16.22 -1.90
C GLY A 2 -19.85 -17.47 -1.18
N ASN A 3 -20.15 -18.65 -1.74
CA ASN A 3 -19.53 -19.91 -1.34
C ASN A 3 -18.80 -20.48 -2.55
N VAL A 4 -17.51 -20.81 -2.39
CA VAL A 4 -16.66 -21.29 -3.50
C VAL A 4 -17.16 -22.58 -4.16
N GLN A 5 -17.96 -23.38 -3.45
CA GLN A 5 -18.54 -24.62 -4.00
C GLN A 5 -19.71 -24.35 -4.97
N THR A 6 -20.35 -23.18 -4.87
CA THR A 6 -21.61 -22.87 -5.57
C THR A 6 -21.58 -21.53 -6.30
N THR A 7 -20.50 -20.77 -6.19
CA THR A 7 -20.37 -19.44 -6.78
C THR A 7 -19.00 -19.32 -7.42
N ASP A 8 -18.99 -19.00 -8.70
CA ASP A 8 -17.75 -18.78 -9.45
C ASP A 8 -16.93 -17.64 -8.85
N LEU A 9 -15.61 -17.80 -8.85
CA LEU A 9 -14.68 -16.79 -8.31
C LEU A 9 -14.90 -15.42 -8.97
N ALA A 10 -15.14 -15.39 -10.29
CA ALA A 10 -15.41 -14.16 -11.02
C ALA A 10 -16.71 -13.48 -10.54
N ALA A 11 -17.76 -14.25 -10.30
CA ALA A 11 -19.02 -13.74 -9.77
C ALA A 11 -18.85 -13.20 -8.34
N MET A 12 -18.11 -13.91 -7.48
CA MET A 12 -17.79 -13.42 -6.13
C MET A 12 -16.96 -12.14 -6.15
N ALA A 13 -16.00 -12.03 -7.07
CA ALA A 13 -15.13 -10.87 -7.21
C ALA A 13 -15.86 -9.64 -7.78
N GLN A 14 -16.86 -9.85 -8.65
CA GLN A 14 -17.67 -8.77 -9.24
C GLN A 14 -18.90 -8.41 -8.39
N GLY A 15 -19.18 -9.17 -7.33
CA GLY A 15 -20.31 -8.94 -6.44
C GLY A 15 -20.21 -7.63 -5.67
N GLU A 16 -21.37 -7.08 -5.30
CA GLU A 16 -21.49 -5.76 -4.65
C GLU A 16 -20.65 -5.64 -3.36
N THR A 17 -20.55 -6.71 -2.57
CA THR A 17 -19.70 -6.72 -1.37
C THR A 17 -18.21 -6.53 -1.70
N ALA A 18 -17.69 -7.18 -2.75
CA ALA A 18 -16.30 -7.03 -3.18
C ALA A 18 -16.04 -5.61 -3.72
N ARG A 19 -16.98 -5.10 -4.51
CA ARG A 19 -16.92 -3.74 -5.05
C ARG A 19 -16.89 -2.70 -3.94
N ARG A 20 -17.81 -2.77 -2.97
CA ARG A 20 -17.83 -1.87 -1.80
C ARG A 20 -16.54 -1.93 -1.00
N PHE A 21 -15.99 -3.14 -0.78
CA PHE A 21 -14.72 -3.31 -0.08
C PHE A 21 -13.58 -2.59 -0.81
N THR A 22 -13.46 -2.81 -2.13
CA THR A 22 -12.40 -2.22 -2.96
C THR A 22 -12.55 -0.69 -3.05
N THR A 23 -13.74 -0.20 -3.38
CA THR A 23 -14.01 1.24 -3.48
C THR A 23 -13.78 1.97 -2.15
N SER A 24 -14.05 1.33 -1.01
CA SER A 24 -13.74 1.93 0.30
C SER A 24 -12.24 2.18 0.53
N SER A 25 -11.37 1.48 -0.19
CA SER A 25 -9.91 1.62 -0.08
C SER A 25 -9.32 2.68 -1.02
N GLU A 26 -10.07 3.13 -2.03
CA GLU A 26 -9.61 4.08 -3.05
C GLU A 26 -9.50 5.51 -2.54
N TYR A 27 -10.15 5.84 -1.42
CA TYR A 27 -10.07 7.18 -0.84
C TYR A 27 -8.63 7.53 -0.40
N ILE A 28 -8.12 8.62 -0.95
CA ILE A 28 -6.83 9.22 -0.61
C ILE A 28 -7.07 10.45 0.26
N ASP A 29 -6.56 10.41 1.49
CA ASP A 29 -6.64 11.53 2.42
C ASP A 29 -5.93 12.78 1.86
N PRO A 30 -6.48 14.00 2.02
CA PRO A 30 -5.83 15.22 1.58
C PRO A 30 -4.38 15.37 2.07
N GLN A 31 -4.08 14.91 3.29
CA GLN A 31 -2.71 14.94 3.83
C GLN A 31 -1.74 14.03 3.08
N CYS A 32 -2.26 12.97 2.45
CA CYS A 32 -1.44 12.09 1.61
C CYS A 32 -1.10 12.73 0.26
N ARG A 33 -1.97 13.60 -0.29
CA ARG A 33 -1.78 14.20 -1.63
C ARG A 33 -0.53 15.09 -1.72
N THR A 34 -0.13 15.71 -0.62
CA THR A 34 1.05 16.59 -0.52
C THR A 34 2.21 15.95 0.24
N CYS A 35 2.09 14.69 0.64
CA CYS A 35 3.11 13.99 1.43
C CYS A 35 4.27 13.50 0.56
N PHE A 36 5.51 13.83 0.93
CA PHE A 36 6.72 13.40 0.20
C PHE A 36 6.86 11.87 0.08
N ALA A 37 6.34 11.13 1.07
CA ALA A 37 6.40 9.66 1.09
C ALA A 37 5.28 8.99 0.26
N TYR A 38 4.28 9.74 -0.21
CA TYR A 38 3.12 9.19 -0.91
C TYR A 38 3.44 8.34 -2.16
N PRO A 39 4.42 8.70 -3.01
CA PRO A 39 4.76 7.88 -4.18
C PRO A 39 5.08 6.41 -3.85
N LEU A 40 5.65 6.16 -2.66
CA LEU A 40 5.97 4.81 -2.17
C LEU A 40 4.89 4.27 -1.21
N CYS A 41 4.42 5.07 -0.26
CA CYS A 41 3.51 4.64 0.79
C CYS A 41 2.05 4.46 0.33
N ARG A 42 1.57 5.35 -0.54
CA ARG A 42 0.18 5.36 -1.09
C ARG A 42 -0.95 5.33 -0.04
N GLY A 43 -0.67 5.75 1.19
CA GLY A 43 -1.61 5.70 2.31
C GLY A 43 -1.62 4.38 3.10
N GLY A 44 -0.78 3.41 2.72
CA GLY A 44 -0.65 2.13 3.40
C GLY A 44 -1.90 1.23 3.34
N CYS A 45 -1.93 0.19 4.18
CA CYS A 45 -3.01 -0.79 4.18
C CYS A 45 -4.35 -0.20 4.63
N ARG A 46 -5.46 -0.54 3.94
CA ARG A 46 -6.85 -0.19 4.34
C ARG A 46 -7.13 -0.57 5.79
N ARG A 47 -6.66 -1.74 6.24
CA ARG A 47 -6.91 -2.27 7.60
C ARG A 47 -6.38 -1.37 8.70
N ASP A 48 -5.30 -0.64 8.42
CA ASP A 48 -4.61 0.25 9.37
C ASP A 48 -5.17 1.68 9.37
N ARG A 49 -6.21 1.91 8.57
CA ARG A 49 -6.95 3.17 8.41
C ARG A 49 -8.36 3.11 9.03
N GLU A 50 -8.56 2.17 9.95
CA GLU A 50 -9.75 2.05 10.79
C GLU A 50 -9.60 2.94 12.05
N PRO A 51 -10.68 3.55 12.56
CA PRO A 51 -12.07 3.42 12.11
C PRO A 51 -12.38 4.31 10.90
N PHE A 52 -13.43 3.93 10.15
CA PHE A 52 -14.01 4.79 9.12
C PHE A 52 -15.00 5.77 9.76
N VAL A 53 -14.91 7.05 9.39
CA VAL A 53 -15.82 8.11 9.83
C VAL A 53 -16.47 8.69 8.57
N ASP A 54 -17.81 8.78 8.55
CA ASP A 54 -18.59 9.22 7.39
C ASP A 54 -18.23 8.48 6.08
N GLY A 55 -17.98 7.17 6.19
CA GLY A 55 -17.60 6.32 5.06
C GLY A 55 -16.17 6.53 4.55
N LYS A 56 -15.36 7.36 5.22
CA LYS A 56 -13.97 7.64 4.85
C LYS A 56 -13.00 6.99 5.83
N PRO A 57 -11.94 6.31 5.34
CA PRO A 57 -10.88 5.81 6.20
C PRO A 57 -10.11 6.96 6.86
N ALA A 58 -9.66 6.74 8.09
CA ALA A 58 -8.71 7.62 8.76
C ALA A 58 -7.32 7.60 8.07
N LEU A 59 -6.39 8.40 8.61
CA LEU A 59 -4.97 8.22 8.31
C LEU A 59 -4.47 6.86 8.81
N ASN A 60 -3.48 6.32 8.12
CA ASN A 60 -2.82 5.09 8.56
C ASN A 60 -2.17 5.30 9.93
N ARG A 61 -2.42 4.41 10.88
CA ARG A 61 -1.81 4.47 12.23
C ARG A 61 -0.27 4.47 12.22
N TYR A 62 0.35 3.93 11.17
CA TYR A 62 1.80 3.94 10.95
C TYR A 62 2.28 5.08 10.06
N CYS A 63 1.43 6.07 9.76
CA CYS A 63 1.79 7.21 8.90
C CYS A 63 3.07 7.90 9.37
N GLN A 64 3.21 8.14 10.68
CA GLN A 64 4.39 8.76 11.25
C GLN A 64 5.63 7.86 11.10
N SER A 65 5.51 6.56 11.40
CA SER A 65 6.59 5.60 11.23
C SER A 65 7.07 5.50 9.78
N TYR A 66 6.15 5.56 8.80
CA TYR A 66 6.52 5.59 7.39
C TYR A 66 7.26 6.87 7.01
N LYS A 67 6.80 8.04 7.49
CA LYS A 67 7.50 9.31 7.23
C LYS A 67 8.93 9.26 7.76
N GLU A 68 9.11 8.80 9.00
CA GLU A 68 10.44 8.67 9.62
C GLU A 68 11.31 7.65 8.88
N PHE A 69 10.75 6.48 8.54
CA PHE A 69 11.47 5.45 7.80
C PHE A 69 11.92 5.96 6.42
N PHE A 70 11.04 6.60 5.66
CA PHE A 70 11.39 7.11 4.33
C PHE A 70 12.32 8.32 4.39
N ALA A 71 12.25 9.15 5.44
CA ALA A 71 13.26 10.17 5.68
C ALA A 71 14.64 9.57 5.98
N TYR A 72 14.69 8.44 6.69
CA TYR A 72 15.95 7.77 7.03
C TYR A 72 16.53 6.91 5.90
N ALA A 73 15.68 6.19 5.17
CA ALA A 73 16.08 5.13 4.23
C ALA A 73 15.78 5.46 2.75
N GLY A 74 15.01 6.52 2.47
CA GLY A 74 14.53 6.84 1.12
C GLY A 74 15.62 6.95 0.08
N ASP A 75 16.68 7.72 0.37
CA ASP A 75 17.79 7.91 -0.57
C ASP A 75 18.52 6.60 -0.90
N ARG A 76 18.78 5.76 0.11
CA ARG A 76 19.39 4.43 -0.08
C ARG A 76 18.49 3.48 -0.88
N ILE A 77 17.18 3.57 -0.71
CA ILE A 77 16.23 2.78 -1.52
C ILE A 77 16.31 3.21 -3.00
N LEU A 78 16.42 4.52 -3.26
CA LEU A 78 16.59 5.05 -4.62
C LEU A 78 17.94 4.64 -5.23
N GLU A 79 19.02 4.70 -4.46
CA GLU A 79 20.35 4.22 -4.89
C GLU A 79 20.30 2.74 -5.28
N MET A 80 19.74 1.88 -4.42
CA MET A 80 19.59 0.46 -4.74
C MET A 80 18.75 0.22 -6.01
N ALA A 81 17.67 0.98 -6.20
CA ALA A 81 16.88 0.88 -7.42
C ALA A 81 17.67 1.30 -8.66
N GLN A 82 18.49 2.36 -8.57
CA GLN A 82 19.36 2.81 -9.66
C GLN A 82 20.44 1.79 -9.99
N ASP A 83 21.06 1.16 -8.99
CA ASP A 83 22.06 0.11 -9.20
C ASP A 83 21.46 -1.12 -9.92
N LEU A 84 20.25 -1.52 -9.52
CA LEU A 84 19.52 -2.60 -10.18
C LEU A 84 19.22 -2.26 -11.65
N LEU A 85 18.80 -1.03 -11.94
CA LEU A 85 18.52 -0.57 -13.31
C LEU A 85 19.78 -0.46 -14.17
N ARG A 86 20.93 -0.17 -13.58
CA ARG A 86 22.23 -0.10 -14.27
C ARG A 86 22.88 -1.47 -14.46
N GLY A 87 22.33 -2.53 -13.86
CA GLY A 87 22.96 -3.84 -13.84
C GLY A 87 24.23 -3.91 -12.98
N THR A 88 24.44 -2.93 -12.10
CA THR A 88 25.59 -2.86 -11.17
C THR A 88 25.26 -3.44 -9.79
N GLY A 89 24.06 -4.01 -9.63
CA GLY A 89 23.65 -4.70 -8.41
C GLY A 89 24.70 -5.71 -7.98
N LYS A 90 25.39 -5.43 -6.87
CA LYS A 90 26.32 -6.39 -6.26
C LYS A 90 25.56 -7.69 -6.04
N SER A 91 26.08 -8.79 -6.58
CA SER A 91 25.60 -10.13 -6.22
C SER A 91 25.55 -10.20 -4.71
N VAL A 92 24.35 -10.28 -4.12
CA VAL A 92 24.20 -10.54 -2.70
C VAL A 92 24.90 -11.88 -2.48
N GLY A 93 26.10 -11.80 -1.91
CA GLY A 93 26.92 -12.97 -1.60
C GLY A 93 26.07 -13.96 -0.83
N SER A 94 26.12 -15.21 -1.26
CA SER A 94 25.62 -16.37 -0.53
C SER A 94 25.88 -16.19 0.95
N ARG A 95 24.81 -15.97 1.73
CA ARG A 95 24.88 -16.15 3.17
C ARG A 95 25.20 -17.64 3.44
N PRO A 96 26.00 -17.93 4.48
CA PRO A 96 26.37 -19.30 4.84
C PRO A 96 25.13 -20.16 5.12
#